data_AF-A0AAU4Z9N6-F1
#
_entry.id   AF-A0AAU4Z9N6-F1
#
_cell.length_a   1.000
_cell.length_b   1.000
_cell.length_c   1.000
_cell.angle_alpha   90.00
_cell.angle_beta   90.00
_cell.angle_gamma   90.00
#
_symmetry.space_group_name_H-M   'P 1'
#
loop_
_entity.id
_entity.type
_entity.pdbx_description
1 polymer ?
#
loop_
_entity_poly.entity_id
_entity_poly.type
_entity_poly.pdbx_seq_one_letter_code
_entity_poly.pdbx_strand_id
1 'polypeptide(L)'
;MSQPVPPPNQPHDAQPGGNPFAGQQPGAPTGNPFAGQQPGDPSGNPFAGQQPGMPFAPPAPARNNLGLGLAAGFVAAVVAAAIYGAIIGATKHEIGYAAVGVGFIVGFAAGKVGGRNPVLPVVSAVLSLVAVYFGQLLGEAMIAAKELPVTVSELFFDHFSLLNEAWKADSDFISYLFFAVAAVAAFSGAKKAGE
;
A
#
# COMPACT_ATOMS: atom_id res chain seq x y z
N MET A 1 -22.80 66.65 24.02
CA MET A 1 -22.17 66.40 25.34
C MET A 1 -22.52 64.96 25.71
N SER A 2 -21.72 64.00 25.25
CA SER A 2 -20.61 63.35 25.98
C SER A 2 -21.10 62.06 26.65
N GLN A 3 -20.74 60.92 26.05
CA GLN A 3 -20.89 59.58 26.63
C GLN A 3 -20.15 59.48 27.98
N PRO A 4 -20.67 58.76 28.98
CA PRO A 4 -19.89 58.38 30.16
C PRO A 4 -18.89 57.28 29.82
N VAL A 5 -17.63 57.55 30.16
CA VAL A 5 -16.45 56.68 30.08
C VAL A 5 -16.56 55.49 31.06
N PRO A 6 -16.08 54.27 30.74
CA PRO A 6 -16.01 53.16 31.69
C PRO A 6 -14.90 53.39 32.75
N PRO A 7 -15.10 53.04 34.02
CA PRO A 7 -14.05 53.19 35.05
C PRO A 7 -12.92 52.16 34.92
N PRO A 8 -11.74 52.43 35.53
CA PRO A 8 -10.46 51.79 35.24
C PRO A 8 -10.17 50.58 36.14
N ASN A 9 -9.32 49.67 35.63
CA ASN A 9 -8.68 48.56 36.36
C ASN A 9 -8.23 48.94 37.78
N GLN A 10 -8.61 48.14 38.78
CA GLN A 10 -7.81 47.93 39.99
C GLN A 10 -7.82 46.45 40.44
N PRO A 11 -6.71 45.94 41.02
CA PRO A 11 -6.54 44.55 41.44
C PRO A 11 -6.72 44.35 42.97
N HIS A 12 -6.80 43.07 43.37
CA HIS A 12 -6.50 42.44 44.68
C HIS A 12 -7.65 41.62 45.30
N ASP A 13 -7.41 40.31 45.32
CA ASP A 13 -7.46 39.37 46.45
C ASP A 13 -8.73 39.25 47.32
N ALA A 14 -9.36 38.08 47.26
CA ALA A 14 -9.56 37.18 48.41
C ALA A 14 -10.42 35.97 48.02
N GLN A 15 -9.84 34.76 47.99
CA GLN A 15 -10.62 33.52 48.03
C GLN A 15 -10.11 32.65 49.17
N PRO A 16 -10.85 32.52 50.29
CA PRO A 16 -10.51 31.59 51.35
C PRO A 16 -11.22 30.24 51.13
N GLY A 17 -10.44 29.15 51.11
CA GLY A 17 -10.99 27.79 51.02
C GLY A 17 -9.92 26.74 50.79
N GLY A 18 -8.97 26.60 51.72
CA GLY A 18 -7.96 25.56 51.68
C GLY A 18 -8.47 24.22 52.23
N ASN A 19 -8.20 23.12 51.51
CA ASN A 19 -8.28 21.76 52.03
C ASN A 19 -6.89 21.33 52.58
N PRO A 20 -6.76 20.99 53.87
CA PRO A 20 -5.46 20.88 54.56
C PRO A 20 -4.78 19.50 54.50
N PHE A 21 -5.06 18.65 53.51
CA PHE A 21 -4.49 17.29 53.43
C PHE A 21 -3.62 17.02 52.19
N ALA A 22 -3.26 18.04 51.40
CA ALA A 22 -2.31 17.89 50.29
C ALA A 22 -0.85 17.93 50.79
N GLY A 23 -0.50 17.02 51.69
CA GLY A 23 0.84 16.88 52.23
C GLY A 23 1.31 15.43 52.15
N GLN A 24 2.27 15.22 51.25
CA GLN A 24 3.28 14.14 51.24
C GLN A 24 2.84 12.75 50.73
N GLN A 25 3.39 12.34 49.58
CA GLN A 25 4.19 11.11 49.45
C GLN A 25 4.83 10.96 48.04
N PRO A 26 5.89 10.15 47.87
CA PRO A 26 7.12 10.53 47.18
C PRO A 26 7.23 9.92 45.77
N GLY A 27 8.16 10.45 44.99
CA GLY A 27 8.44 9.99 43.63
C GLY A 27 8.75 8.49 43.53
N ALA A 28 8.18 7.84 42.51
CA ALA A 28 8.58 6.52 42.04
C ALA A 28 8.74 6.58 40.50
N PRO A 29 9.83 6.02 39.94
CA PRO A 29 10.12 6.06 38.51
C PRO A 29 9.61 4.80 37.84
N THR A 30 8.68 4.89 36.89
CA THR A 30 8.47 3.79 35.92
C THR A 30 7.76 4.31 34.69
N GLY A 31 8.50 4.34 33.59
CA GLY A 31 7.99 4.62 32.26
C GLY A 31 6.91 3.61 31.88
N ASN A 32 5.75 4.12 31.50
CA ASN A 32 4.71 3.35 30.84
C ASN A 32 4.69 3.79 29.36
N PRO A 33 5.26 3.00 28.42
CA PRO A 33 5.45 3.45 27.03
C PRO A 33 4.15 3.48 26.20
N PHE A 34 2.99 3.19 26.82
CA PHE A 34 1.69 3.06 26.15
C PHE A 34 0.69 4.17 26.46
N ALA A 35 1.07 5.21 27.23
CA ALA A 35 0.15 6.28 27.61
C ALA A 35 -0.25 7.25 26.47
N GLY A 36 0.32 7.10 25.26
CA GLY A 36 0.11 8.04 24.14
C GLY A 36 -0.85 7.60 23.04
N GLN A 37 -1.44 6.39 23.09
CA GLN A 37 -2.32 5.93 22.01
C GLN A 37 -3.78 6.27 22.32
N GLN A 38 -4.16 7.52 22.02
CA GLN A 38 -5.57 7.90 21.94
C GLN A 38 -6.12 7.38 20.59
N PRO A 39 -7.28 6.68 20.58
CA PRO A 39 -7.89 6.18 19.35
C PRO A 39 -8.17 7.34 18.38
N GLY A 40 -7.75 7.18 17.12
CA GLY A 40 -7.93 8.21 16.09
C GLY A 40 -9.40 8.56 15.88
N ASP A 41 -9.67 9.87 15.81
CA ASP A 41 -10.99 10.43 15.53
C ASP A 41 -11.45 10.03 14.10
N PRO A 42 -12.68 9.48 13.93
CA PRO A 42 -13.24 9.13 12.63
C PRO A 42 -13.47 10.33 11.68
N SER A 43 -13.28 11.57 12.13
CA SER A 43 -13.45 12.79 11.33
C SER A 43 -12.37 13.00 10.26
N GLY A 44 -11.28 12.22 10.26
CA GLY A 44 -10.18 12.37 9.31
C GLY A 44 -9.42 13.69 9.44
N ASN A 45 -9.67 14.45 10.52
CA ASN A 45 -9.09 15.76 10.72
C ASN A 45 -7.73 15.62 11.44
N PRO A 46 -6.59 15.88 10.76
CA PRO A 46 -5.25 15.63 11.32
C PRO A 46 -4.87 16.55 12.49
N PHE A 47 -5.78 17.48 12.83
CA PHE A 47 -5.63 18.46 13.90
C PHE A 47 -6.42 18.09 15.17
N ALA A 48 -7.27 17.05 15.14
CA ALA A 48 -8.17 16.71 16.25
C ALA A 48 -7.46 16.23 17.53
N GLY A 49 -6.17 15.87 17.45
CA GLY A 49 -5.34 15.47 18.59
C GLY A 49 -4.24 16.46 18.96
N GLN A 50 -4.17 17.64 18.34
CA GLN A 50 -3.10 18.59 18.60
C GLN A 50 -3.40 19.37 19.90
N GLN A 51 -2.77 18.94 21.00
CA GLN A 51 -2.71 19.74 22.22
C GLN A 51 -2.06 21.10 21.90
N PRO A 52 -2.70 22.23 22.25
CA PRO A 52 -2.13 23.56 22.02
C PRO A 52 -0.73 23.66 22.65
N GLY A 53 0.28 23.89 21.82
CA GLY A 53 1.66 24.13 22.25
C GLY A 53 2.70 23.04 21.94
N MET A 54 2.31 21.90 21.35
CA MET A 54 3.28 20.91 20.87
C MET A 54 3.89 21.35 19.52
N PRO A 55 5.24 21.38 19.38
CA PRO A 55 5.88 21.67 18.09
C PRO A 55 5.42 20.68 17.03
N PHE A 56 5.06 21.19 15.84
CA PHE A 56 4.76 20.34 14.69
C PHE A 56 6.00 19.51 14.36
N ALA A 57 5.92 18.19 14.50
CA ALA A 57 6.98 17.30 14.07
C ALA A 57 7.15 17.45 12.55
N PRO A 58 8.35 17.76 12.04
CA PRO A 58 8.54 17.87 10.60
C PRO A 58 8.14 16.57 9.90
N PRO A 59 7.50 16.64 8.71
CA PRO A 59 7.14 15.45 7.97
C PRO A 59 8.40 14.65 7.66
N ALA A 60 8.31 13.32 7.77
CA ALA A 60 9.44 12.43 7.50
C ALA A 60 10.01 12.70 6.08
N PRO A 61 11.33 12.60 5.89
CA PRO A 61 11.94 12.81 4.57
C PRO A 61 11.30 11.89 3.52
N ALA A 62 10.85 12.48 2.41
CA ALA A 62 10.31 11.73 1.30
C ALA A 62 11.42 10.88 0.65
N ARG A 63 11.34 9.57 0.85
CA ARG A 63 12.08 8.60 0.02
C ARG A 63 11.67 8.80 -1.45
N ASN A 64 12.64 8.95 -2.35
CA ASN A 64 12.39 9.15 -3.79
C ASN A 64 13.52 8.51 -4.61
N ASN A 65 13.49 7.18 -4.73
CA ASN A 65 14.48 6.40 -5.47
C ASN A 65 13.80 5.67 -6.62
N LEU A 66 13.53 6.39 -7.72
CA LEU A 66 12.82 5.84 -8.88
C LEU A 66 13.46 4.54 -9.39
N GLY A 67 14.78 4.52 -9.59
CA GLY A 67 15.49 3.35 -10.12
C GLY A 67 15.33 2.10 -9.25
N LEU A 68 15.48 2.24 -7.93
CA LEU A 68 15.28 1.13 -6.98
C LEU A 68 13.82 0.68 -6.92
N GLY A 69 12.86 1.61 -7.00
CA GLY A 69 11.44 1.30 -7.07
C GLY A 69 11.07 0.50 -8.32
N LEU A 70 11.60 0.91 -9.48
CA LEU A 70 11.41 0.19 -10.74
C LEU A 70 12.02 -1.22 -10.68
N ALA A 71 13.25 -1.35 -10.17
CA ALA A 71 13.89 -2.64 -10.00
C ALA A 71 13.10 -3.57 -9.06
N ALA A 72 12.64 -3.05 -7.92
CA ALA A 72 11.85 -3.81 -6.96
C ALA A 72 10.50 -4.25 -7.56
N GLY A 73 9.80 -3.36 -8.26
CA GLY A 73 8.55 -3.67 -8.96
C GLY A 73 8.74 -4.73 -10.04
N PHE A 74 9.81 -4.62 -10.85
CA PHE A 74 10.12 -5.60 -11.89
C PHE A 74 10.45 -6.98 -11.30
N VAL A 75 11.29 -7.07 -10.27
CA VAL A 75 11.59 -8.34 -9.60
C VAL A 75 10.32 -8.95 -9.01
N ALA A 76 9.49 -8.14 -8.34
CA ALA A 76 8.21 -8.60 -7.82
C ALA A 76 7.28 -9.11 -8.93
N ALA A 77 7.26 -8.45 -10.09
CA ALA A 77 6.46 -8.86 -11.25
C ALA A 77 6.89 -10.22 -11.79
N VAL A 78 8.19 -10.45 -11.98
CA VAL A 78 8.73 -11.73 -12.45
C VAL A 78 8.42 -12.85 -11.46
N VAL A 79 8.65 -12.63 -10.17
CA VAL A 79 8.39 -13.62 -9.11
C VAL A 79 6.89 -13.93 -9.00
N ALA A 80 6.04 -12.91 -9.03
CA ALA A 80 4.59 -13.09 -8.94
C ALA A 80 4.03 -13.80 -10.19
N ALA A 81 4.53 -13.48 -11.39
CA ALA A 81 4.16 -14.18 -12.62
C ALA A 81 4.56 -15.67 -12.56
N ALA A 82 5.77 -15.97 -12.10
CA ALA A 82 6.25 -17.34 -11.96
C ALA A 82 5.39 -18.14 -10.96
N ILE A 83 5.09 -17.56 -9.79
CA ILE A 83 4.22 -18.18 -8.78
C ILE A 83 2.80 -18.37 -9.32
N TYR A 84 2.23 -17.36 -9.97
CA TYR A 84 0.88 -17.43 -10.50
C TYR A 84 0.76 -18.50 -11.59
N GLY A 85 1.69 -18.52 -12.55
CA GLY A 85 1.75 -19.57 -13.55
C GLY A 85 1.93 -20.96 -12.95
N ALA A 86 2.83 -21.12 -11.96
CA ALA A 86 3.01 -22.38 -11.25
C ALA A 86 1.72 -22.89 -10.60
N ILE A 87 0.94 -21.98 -10.00
CA ILE A 87 -0.37 -22.31 -9.42
C ILE A 87 -1.30 -22.82 -10.53
N ILE A 88 -1.48 -22.08 -11.62
CA ILE A 88 -2.34 -22.48 -12.75
C ILE A 88 -1.91 -23.85 -13.31
N GLY A 89 -0.61 -24.01 -13.57
CA GLY A 89 -0.05 -25.26 -14.10
C GLY A 89 -0.28 -26.45 -13.17
N ALA A 90 -0.25 -26.24 -11.84
CA ALA A 90 -0.49 -27.28 -10.85
C ALA A 90 -1.97 -27.62 -10.65
N THR A 91 -2.85 -26.60 -10.64
CA THR A 91 -4.28 -26.76 -10.37
C THR A 91 -5.11 -27.04 -11.61
N LYS A 92 -4.57 -26.81 -12.81
CA LYS A 92 -5.31 -26.75 -14.08
C LYS A 92 -6.48 -25.75 -14.07
N HIS A 93 -6.46 -24.78 -13.16
CA HIS A 93 -7.53 -23.80 -13.00
C HIS A 93 -6.94 -22.40 -12.85
N GLU A 94 -7.45 -21.47 -13.65
CA GLU A 94 -7.16 -20.06 -13.47
C GLU A 94 -7.92 -19.49 -12.28
N ILE A 95 -7.18 -18.76 -11.44
CA ILE A 95 -7.73 -18.10 -10.28
C ILE A 95 -7.77 -16.60 -10.58
N GLY A 96 -8.88 -16.10 -11.12
CA GLY A 96 -9.01 -14.70 -11.54
C GLY A 96 -8.70 -13.69 -10.42
N TYR A 97 -9.11 -13.97 -9.18
CA TYR A 97 -8.81 -13.10 -8.04
C TYR A 97 -7.32 -13.05 -7.66
N ALA A 98 -6.51 -14.01 -8.11
CA ALA A 98 -5.06 -13.99 -7.87
C ALA A 98 -4.39 -12.81 -8.58
N ALA A 99 -4.95 -12.33 -9.70
CA ALA A 99 -4.47 -11.16 -10.44
C ALA A 99 -4.44 -9.89 -9.56
N VAL A 100 -5.41 -9.76 -8.64
CA VAL A 100 -5.46 -8.65 -7.68
C VAL A 100 -4.25 -8.70 -6.73
N GLY A 101 -3.90 -9.90 -6.26
CA GLY A 101 -2.74 -10.13 -5.41
C GLY A 101 -1.42 -9.85 -6.13
N VAL A 102 -1.29 -10.34 -7.38
CA VAL A 102 -0.13 -10.06 -8.24
C VAL A 102 0.04 -8.54 -8.42
N GLY A 103 -1.02 -7.84 -8.83
CA GLY A 103 -0.99 -6.40 -9.00
C GLY A 103 -0.59 -5.67 -7.73
N PHE A 104 -1.25 -5.98 -6.60
CA PHE A 104 -0.93 -5.37 -5.32
C PHE A 104 0.54 -5.56 -4.91
N ILE A 105 1.08 -6.78 -5.01
CA ILE A 105 2.48 -7.06 -4.61
C ILE A 105 3.48 -6.29 -5.47
N VAL A 106 3.25 -6.25 -6.80
CA VAL A 106 4.10 -5.49 -7.74
C VAL A 106 4.13 -4.01 -7.38
N GLY A 107 2.94 -3.42 -7.22
CA GLY A 107 2.82 -2.02 -6.83
C GLY A 107 3.41 -1.73 -5.46
N PHE A 108 3.06 -2.53 -4.47
CA PHE A 108 3.53 -2.38 -3.10
C PHE A 108 5.06 -2.44 -3.02
N ALA A 109 5.70 -3.39 -3.70
CA ALA A 109 7.16 -3.49 -3.75
C ALA A 109 7.79 -2.22 -4.37
N ALA A 110 7.26 -1.77 -5.51
CA ALA A 110 7.76 -0.58 -6.19
C ALA A 110 7.62 0.69 -5.32
N GLY A 111 6.44 0.90 -4.73
CA GLY A 111 6.18 2.03 -3.84
C GLY A 111 6.99 1.98 -2.55
N LYS A 112 7.10 0.79 -1.93
CA LYS A 112 7.84 0.61 -0.68
C LYS A 112 9.33 0.95 -0.84
N VAL A 113 9.93 0.56 -1.96
CA VAL A 113 11.35 0.79 -2.22
C VAL A 113 11.61 2.15 -2.85
N GLY A 114 10.77 2.56 -3.81
CA GLY A 114 10.97 3.78 -4.59
C GLY A 114 10.41 5.06 -3.95
N GLY A 115 9.50 4.93 -2.98
CA GLY A 115 8.93 6.05 -2.25
C GLY A 115 7.97 6.92 -3.08
N ARG A 116 7.86 8.21 -2.74
CA ARG A 116 6.79 9.11 -3.21
C ARG A 116 7.10 9.68 -4.60
N ASN A 117 7.07 8.81 -5.62
CA ASN A 117 7.29 9.18 -7.02
C ASN A 117 6.04 8.90 -7.88
N PRO A 118 5.52 9.88 -8.65
CA PRO A 118 4.29 9.72 -9.43
C PRO A 118 4.41 8.74 -10.61
N VAL A 119 5.62 8.39 -11.04
CA VAL A 119 5.85 7.43 -12.13
C VAL A 119 5.62 6.00 -11.65
N LEU A 120 5.95 5.70 -10.39
CA LEU A 120 5.91 4.32 -9.86
C LEU A 120 4.51 3.69 -9.91
N PRO A 121 3.40 4.36 -9.54
CA PRO A 121 2.07 3.79 -9.67
C PRO A 121 1.68 3.42 -11.11
N VAL A 122 2.02 4.28 -12.08
CA VAL A 122 1.68 4.05 -13.50
C VAL A 122 2.50 2.88 -14.06
N VAL A 123 3.81 2.86 -13.81
CA VAL A 123 4.66 1.77 -14.30
C VAL A 123 4.33 0.46 -13.59
N SER A 124 3.98 0.48 -12.31
CA SER A 124 3.52 -0.71 -11.59
C SER A 124 2.23 -1.28 -12.17
N ALA A 125 1.29 -0.42 -12.58
CA ALA A 125 0.08 -0.86 -13.26
C ALA A 125 0.43 -1.61 -14.55
N VAL A 126 1.29 -1.04 -15.41
CA VAL A 126 1.75 -1.70 -16.65
C VAL A 126 2.48 -3.01 -16.34
N LEU A 127 3.42 -3.01 -15.40
CA LEU A 127 4.15 -4.22 -15.01
C LEU A 127 3.22 -5.31 -14.47
N SER A 128 2.15 -4.94 -13.77
CA SER A 128 1.18 -5.93 -13.27
C SER A 128 0.39 -6.60 -14.40
N LEU A 129 -0.02 -5.85 -15.43
CA LEU A 129 -0.69 -6.42 -16.59
C LEU A 129 0.22 -7.42 -17.31
N VAL A 130 1.49 -7.06 -17.49
CA VAL A 130 2.51 -7.95 -18.07
C VAL A 130 2.69 -9.19 -17.17
N ALA A 131 2.82 -9.01 -15.86
CA ALA A 131 3.01 -10.12 -14.93
C ALA A 131 1.84 -11.11 -14.93
N VAL A 132 0.60 -10.62 -14.92
CA VAL A 132 -0.60 -11.46 -14.95
C VAL A 132 -0.67 -12.23 -16.27
N TYR A 133 -0.50 -11.54 -17.41
CA TYR A 133 -0.48 -12.18 -18.72
C TYR A 133 0.58 -13.27 -18.86
N PHE A 134 1.83 -12.97 -18.51
CA PHE A 134 2.91 -13.96 -18.56
C PHE A 134 2.73 -15.08 -17.54
N GLY A 135 2.10 -14.82 -16.39
CA GLY A 135 1.72 -15.86 -15.45
C GLY A 135 0.71 -16.83 -16.05
N GLN A 136 -0.33 -16.33 -16.71
CA GLN A 136 -1.31 -17.18 -17.40
C GLN A 136 -0.67 -17.98 -18.53
N LEU A 137 0.12 -17.35 -19.40
CA LEU A 137 0.86 -18.06 -20.45
C LEU A 137 1.78 -19.15 -19.87
N LEU A 138 2.43 -18.89 -18.74
CA LEU A 138 3.27 -19.90 -18.09
C LEU A 138 2.44 -21.07 -17.56
N GLY A 139 1.28 -20.78 -16.98
CA GLY A 139 0.30 -21.78 -16.58
C GLY A 139 -0.12 -22.66 -17.75
N GLU A 140 -0.55 -22.06 -18.84
CA GLU A 140 -0.94 -22.75 -20.07
C GLU A 140 0.19 -23.61 -20.64
N ALA A 141 1.42 -23.08 -20.67
CA ALA A 141 2.57 -23.81 -21.18
C ALA A 141 2.87 -25.05 -20.30
N MET A 142 2.72 -24.94 -18.98
CA MET A 142 2.88 -26.07 -18.06
C MET A 142 1.74 -27.09 -18.15
N ILE A 143 0.54 -26.67 -18.50
CA ILE A 143 -0.58 -27.59 -18.76
C ILE A 143 -0.33 -28.31 -20.08
N ALA A 144 -0.02 -27.58 -21.15
CA ALA A 144 0.24 -28.14 -22.48
C ALA A 144 1.43 -29.11 -22.49
N ALA A 145 2.54 -28.77 -21.83
CA ALA A 145 3.72 -29.63 -21.72
C ALA A 145 3.49 -30.95 -20.98
N LYS A 146 2.35 -31.13 -20.29
CA LYS A 146 1.97 -32.41 -19.68
C LYS A 146 1.27 -33.35 -20.66
N GLU A 147 0.67 -32.79 -21.71
CA GLU A 147 -0.16 -33.53 -22.67
C GLU A 147 0.52 -33.66 -24.04
N LEU A 148 1.51 -32.79 -24.33
CA LEU A 148 2.26 -32.76 -25.57
C LEU A 148 3.74 -33.14 -25.35
N PRO A 149 4.42 -33.74 -26.35
CA PRO A 149 5.84 -34.10 -26.26
C PRO A 149 6.76 -32.88 -26.48
N VAL A 150 6.47 -31.76 -25.83
CA VAL A 150 7.24 -30.51 -25.89
C VAL A 150 7.44 -29.94 -24.49
N THR A 151 8.54 -29.22 -24.30
CA THR A 151 8.87 -28.55 -23.05
C THR A 151 8.19 -27.17 -22.94
N VAL A 152 8.07 -26.66 -21.71
CA VAL A 152 7.59 -25.29 -21.45
C VAL A 152 8.43 -24.26 -22.22
N SER A 153 9.74 -24.48 -22.31
CA SER A 153 10.65 -23.58 -23.04
C SER A 153 10.38 -23.56 -24.53
N GLU A 154 10.22 -24.73 -25.17
CA GLU A 154 9.84 -24.82 -26.59
C GLU A 154 8.49 -24.14 -26.85
N LEU A 155 7.52 -24.31 -25.94
CA LEU A 155 6.23 -23.61 -26.02
C LEU A 155 6.37 -22.08 -25.99
N PHE A 156 7.27 -21.54 -25.17
CA PHE A 156 7.48 -20.09 -25.09
C PHE A 156 8.31 -19.50 -26.22
N PHE A 157 9.33 -20.22 -26.69
CA PHE A 157 10.29 -19.68 -27.65
C PHE A 157 9.99 -20.08 -29.10
N ASP A 158 9.47 -21.28 -29.33
CA ASP A 158 9.24 -21.83 -30.66
C ASP A 158 7.76 -21.87 -31.03
N HIS A 159 6.86 -21.96 -30.03
CA HIS A 159 5.41 -22.08 -30.24
C HIS A 159 4.58 -21.00 -29.52
N PHE A 160 5.15 -19.80 -29.34
CA PHE A 160 4.47 -18.70 -28.64
C PHE A 160 3.10 -18.34 -29.24
N SER A 161 2.93 -18.45 -30.56
CA SER A 161 1.63 -18.19 -31.22
C SER A 161 0.55 -19.14 -30.71
N LEU A 162 0.88 -20.43 -30.57
CA LEU A 162 -0.05 -21.45 -30.07
C LEU A 162 -0.43 -21.15 -28.61
N LEU A 163 0.54 -20.75 -27.80
CA LEU A 163 0.32 -20.39 -26.41
C LEU A 163 -0.61 -19.17 -26.28
N ASN A 164 -0.41 -18.16 -27.12
CA ASN A 164 -1.27 -16.99 -27.17
C ASN A 164 -2.67 -17.29 -27.72
N GLU A 165 -2.80 -18.24 -28.66
CA GLU A 165 -4.09 -18.71 -29.14
C GLU A 165 -4.86 -19.47 -28.05
N ALA A 166 -4.19 -20.37 -27.32
CA ALA A 166 -4.77 -21.07 -26.18
C ALA A 166 -5.26 -20.09 -25.10
N TRP A 167 -4.39 -19.14 -24.70
CA TRP A 167 -4.78 -18.10 -23.75
C TRP A 167 -5.98 -17.27 -24.23
N LYS A 168 -6.06 -16.92 -25.51
CA LYS A 168 -7.22 -16.19 -26.07
C LYS A 168 -8.49 -17.03 -26.07
N ALA A 169 -8.37 -18.34 -26.30
CA ALA A 169 -9.51 -19.25 -26.30
C ALA A 169 -10.09 -19.41 -24.88
N ASP A 170 -9.24 -19.41 -23.86
CA ASP A 170 -9.64 -19.53 -22.46
C ASP A 170 -9.98 -18.19 -21.80
N SER A 171 -9.49 -17.07 -22.34
CA SER A 171 -9.78 -15.73 -21.82
C SER A 171 -11.20 -15.29 -22.12
N ASP A 172 -12.00 -15.15 -21.06
CA ASP A 172 -13.34 -14.56 -21.11
C ASP A 172 -13.34 -13.08 -20.71
N PHE A 173 -14.53 -12.46 -20.71
CA PHE A 173 -14.70 -11.07 -20.26
C PHE A 173 -14.20 -10.84 -18.81
N ILE A 174 -14.36 -11.83 -17.93
CA ILE A 174 -13.96 -11.74 -16.52
C ILE A 174 -12.45 -11.69 -16.38
N SER A 175 -11.69 -12.40 -17.23
CA SER A 175 -10.23 -12.28 -17.29
C SER A 175 -9.80 -10.84 -17.54
N TYR A 176 -10.38 -10.16 -18.53
CA TYR A 176 -10.06 -8.75 -18.80
C TYR A 176 -10.46 -7.81 -17.65
N LEU A 177 -11.56 -8.11 -16.94
CA LEU A 177 -11.93 -7.37 -15.74
C LEU A 177 -10.85 -7.52 -14.64
N PHE A 178 -10.34 -8.74 -14.42
CA PHE A 178 -9.27 -8.96 -13.45
C PHE A 178 -7.94 -8.32 -13.85
N PHE A 179 -7.64 -8.17 -15.13
CA PHE A 179 -6.52 -7.33 -15.59
C PHE A 179 -6.69 -5.88 -15.15
N ALA A 180 -7.88 -5.30 -15.36
CA ALA A 180 -8.16 -3.93 -14.93
C ALA A 180 -8.04 -3.80 -13.40
N VAL A 181 -8.56 -4.76 -12.63
CA VAL A 181 -8.44 -4.77 -11.16
C VAL A 181 -6.99 -4.92 -10.73
N ALA A 182 -6.18 -5.76 -11.40
CA ALA A 182 -4.76 -5.91 -11.12
C ALA A 182 -4.00 -4.58 -11.31
N ALA A 183 -4.25 -3.87 -12.41
CA ALA A 183 -3.66 -2.55 -12.67
C ALA A 183 -4.05 -1.53 -11.59
N VAL A 184 -5.32 -1.49 -11.19
CA VAL A 184 -5.80 -0.60 -10.12
C VAL A 184 -5.17 -0.97 -8.78
N ALA A 185 -5.07 -2.27 -8.47
CA ALA A 185 -4.44 -2.76 -7.24
C ALA A 185 -2.95 -2.42 -7.20
N ALA A 186 -2.24 -2.52 -8.31
CA ALA A 186 -0.84 -2.15 -8.43
C ALA A 186 -0.64 -0.63 -8.27
N PHE A 187 -1.45 0.17 -8.95
CA PHE A 187 -1.42 1.63 -8.81
C PHE A 187 -1.65 2.05 -7.36
N SER A 188 -2.68 1.49 -6.73
CA SER A 188 -3.06 1.80 -5.34
C SER A 188 -2.02 1.30 -4.34
N GLY A 189 -1.47 0.11 -4.55
CA GLY A 189 -0.41 -0.48 -3.74
C GLY A 189 0.86 0.37 -3.79
N ALA A 190 1.27 0.83 -4.97
CA ALA A 190 2.42 1.71 -5.13
C ALA A 190 2.24 3.06 -4.44
N LYS A 191 1.08 3.70 -4.61
CA LYS A 191 0.79 4.98 -3.96
C LYS A 191 0.82 4.85 -2.44
N LYS A 192 0.09 3.88 -1.89
CA LYS A 192 -0.02 3.68 -0.43
C LYS A 192 1.30 3.24 0.21
N ALA A 193 2.12 2.46 -0.49
CA ALA A 193 3.39 2.00 0.05
C ALA A 193 4.52 3.03 -0.04
N GLY A 194 4.39 4.02 -0.94
CA GLY A 194 5.35 5.10 -1.14
C GLY A 194 5.13 6.32 -0.25
N GLU A 195 3.97 6.42 0.41
CA GLU A 195 3.66 7.41 1.46
C GLU A 195 4.46 7.14 2.75
#